data_AF-A0A1E5T339-F1
#
_entry.id   AF-A0A1E5T339-F1
#
_cell.length_a   1.000
_cell.length_b   1.000
_cell.length_c   1.000
_cell.angle_alpha   90.00
_cell.angle_beta   90.00
_cell.angle_gamma   90.00
#
_symmetry.space_group_name_H-M   'P 1'
#
loop_
_entity.id
_entity.type
_entity.pdbx_description
1 polymer ?
#
loop_
_entity_poly.entity_id
_entity_poly.type
_entity_poly.pdbx_seq_one_letter_code
_entity_poly.pdbx_strand_id
1 'polypeptide(L)'
;MHYPVIKKDDFYGLLIAKLLSSFPEFKPSFEEDDGPYLILGEFYSFFIDRFKDQSLIIRVAKFVNLCLTKGGHRTEDVITIELFNPLYDEPRQVLDEISPLLNNKARTLLEKGHEEYIANSLLNNGGSE
;
A
#
# COMPACT_ATOMS: atom_id res chain seq x y z
N MET A 1 -8.81 -29.22 18.78
CA MET A 1 -8.83 -28.26 17.67
C MET A 1 -8.22 -26.97 18.17
N HIS A 2 -6.98 -26.66 17.80
CA HIS A 2 -6.38 -25.36 18.08
C HIS A 2 -6.86 -24.40 16.99
N TYR A 3 -7.82 -23.54 17.32
CA TYR A 3 -8.15 -22.40 16.47
C TYR A 3 -6.93 -21.48 16.44
N PRO A 4 -6.45 -21.05 15.26
CA PRO A 4 -5.43 -20.02 15.22
C PRO A 4 -5.98 -18.78 15.92
N VAL A 5 -5.22 -18.26 16.88
CA VAL A 5 -5.50 -16.96 17.49
C VAL A 5 -5.48 -15.95 16.35
N ILE A 6 -6.65 -15.53 15.87
CA ILE A 6 -6.79 -14.40 14.96
C ILE A 6 -6.20 -13.23 15.73
N LYS A 7 -4.96 -12.83 15.41
CA LYS A 7 -4.35 -11.64 15.99
C LYS A 7 -5.30 -10.49 15.67
N LYS A 8 -5.86 -9.90 16.71
CA LYS A 8 -6.76 -8.77 16.60
C LYS A 8 -6.00 -7.64 15.90
N ASP A 9 -6.50 -7.22 14.75
CA ASP A 9 -5.90 -6.13 13.97
C ASP A 9 -6.46 -4.80 14.48
N ASP A 10 -6.06 -4.42 15.70
CA ASP A 10 -6.51 -3.18 16.32
C ASP A 10 -6.02 -1.93 15.56
N PHE A 11 -4.92 -2.07 14.81
CA PHE A 11 -4.38 -0.97 14.01
C PHE A 11 -5.27 -0.61 12.82
N TYR A 12 -5.96 -1.59 12.22
CA TYR A 12 -6.85 -1.36 11.08
C TYR A 12 -7.90 -0.27 11.35
N GLY A 13 -8.50 -0.27 12.56
CA GLY A 13 -9.48 0.75 12.95
C GLY A 13 -8.88 2.15 13.18
N LEU A 14 -7.55 2.27 13.24
CA LEU A 14 -6.84 3.55 13.41
C LEU A 14 -6.18 4.02 12.10
N LEU A 15 -6.27 3.24 11.03
CA LEU A 15 -5.49 3.42 9.81
C LEU A 15 -5.72 4.79 9.18
N ILE A 16 -6.99 5.20 9.06
CA ILE A 16 -7.37 6.47 8.44
C ILE A 16 -6.99 7.66 9.30
N ALA A 17 -7.26 7.61 10.61
CA ALA A 17 -6.78 8.64 11.53
C ALA A 17 -5.25 8.82 11.46
N LYS A 18 -4.49 7.70 11.33
CA LYS A 18 -3.03 7.74 11.16
C LYS A 18 -2.63 8.35 9.83
N LEU A 19 -3.32 8.01 8.74
CA LEU A 19 -3.09 8.62 7.43
C LEU A 19 -3.30 10.14 7.50
N LEU A 20 -4.47 10.60 7.94
CA LEU A 20 -4.83 12.02 7.97
C LEU A 20 -3.92 12.84 8.90
N SER A 21 -3.49 12.26 10.03
CA SER A 21 -2.51 12.91 10.91
C SER A 21 -1.10 12.97 10.28
N SER A 22 -0.74 12.00 9.43
CA SER A 22 0.56 11.94 8.78
C SER A 22 0.62 12.79 7.51
N PHE A 23 -0.53 13.08 6.88
CA PHE A 23 -0.68 13.83 5.63
C PHE A 23 -1.80 14.87 5.75
N PRO A 24 -1.63 15.92 6.56
CA PRO A 24 -2.67 16.95 6.74
C PRO A 24 -3.04 17.68 5.45
N GLU A 25 -2.17 17.67 4.44
CA GLU A 25 -2.41 18.22 3.11
C GLU A 25 -3.27 17.33 2.20
N PHE A 26 -3.48 16.06 2.56
CA PHE A 26 -4.41 15.17 1.88
C PHE A 26 -5.81 15.39 2.43
N LYS A 27 -6.76 15.66 1.54
CA LYS A 27 -8.17 15.91 1.86
C LYS A 27 -8.99 14.88 1.09
N PRO A 28 -9.34 13.73 1.68
CA PRO A 28 -10.17 12.75 1.01
C PRO A 28 -11.56 13.33 0.76
N SER A 29 -12.21 12.88 -0.31
CA SER A 29 -13.61 13.18 -0.59
C SER A 29 -14.55 12.31 0.24
N PHE A 30 -14.07 11.11 0.63
CA PHE A 30 -14.79 10.16 1.48
C PHE A 30 -14.62 10.47 2.97
N GLU A 31 -15.64 10.11 3.75
CA GLU A 31 -15.62 10.21 5.21
C GLU A 31 -14.94 8.98 5.84
N GLU A 32 -14.42 9.10 7.06
CA GLU A 32 -13.70 8.00 7.73
C GLU A 32 -14.55 6.71 7.84
N ASP A 33 -15.87 6.87 7.94
CA ASP A 33 -16.85 5.78 8.06
C ASP A 33 -17.06 5.00 6.73
N ASP A 34 -16.67 5.57 5.58
CA ASP A 34 -16.72 4.89 4.27
C ASP A 34 -15.68 3.76 4.18
N GLY A 35 -14.70 3.77 5.09
CA GLY A 35 -13.75 2.70 5.28
C GLY A 35 -12.43 2.88 4.51
N PRO A 36 -11.40 2.10 4.87
CA PRO A 36 -10.04 2.44 4.49
C PRO A 36 -9.68 2.17 3.03
N TYR A 37 -10.41 1.30 2.33
CA TYR A 37 -10.13 0.99 0.93
C TYR A 37 -10.30 2.23 0.04
N LEU A 38 -11.45 2.90 0.14
CA LEU A 38 -11.76 4.08 -0.69
C LEU A 38 -10.80 5.24 -0.42
N ILE A 39 -10.51 5.52 0.85
CA ILE A 39 -9.63 6.62 1.24
C ILE A 39 -8.17 6.34 0.84
N LEU A 40 -7.70 5.10 0.94
CA LEU A 40 -6.36 4.75 0.50
C LEU A 40 -6.21 4.77 -1.03
N GLY A 41 -7.26 4.43 -1.78
CA GLY A 41 -7.29 4.60 -3.23
C GLY A 41 -7.16 6.08 -3.63
N GLU A 42 -7.89 7.00 -2.98
CA GLU A 42 -7.70 8.44 -3.22
C GLU A 42 -6.30 8.92 -2.80
N PHE A 43 -5.77 8.37 -1.71
CA PHE A 43 -4.42 8.70 -1.25
C PHE A 43 -3.35 8.24 -2.24
N TYR A 44 -3.54 7.09 -2.89
CA TYR A 44 -2.66 6.64 -3.97
C TYR A 44 -2.60 7.66 -5.11
N SER A 45 -3.75 8.10 -5.61
CA SER A 45 -3.81 9.13 -6.67
C SER A 45 -3.11 10.42 -6.23
N PHE A 46 -3.39 10.88 -5.00
CA PHE A 46 -2.72 12.03 -4.40
C PHE A 46 -1.18 11.88 -4.38
N PHE A 47 -0.69 10.68 -4.07
CA PHE A 47 0.73 10.37 -4.02
C PHE A 47 1.37 10.40 -5.42
N ILE A 48 0.77 9.72 -6.39
CA ILE A 48 1.30 9.63 -7.75
C ILE A 48 1.33 10.99 -8.45
N ASP A 49 0.28 11.80 -8.29
CA ASP A 49 0.21 13.16 -8.84
C ASP A 49 1.37 14.06 -8.36
N ARG A 50 1.96 13.71 -7.21
CA ARG A 50 3.02 14.48 -6.55
C ARG A 50 4.29 13.67 -6.37
N PHE A 51 4.47 12.62 -7.16
CA PHE A 51 5.58 11.68 -7.00
C PHE A 51 6.97 12.36 -7.10
N LYS A 52 7.07 13.52 -7.76
CA LYS A 52 8.31 14.30 -7.83
C LYS A 52 8.74 14.93 -6.49
N ASP A 53 7.85 14.98 -5.49
CA ASP A 53 8.16 15.45 -4.14
C ASP A 53 8.82 14.34 -3.31
N GLN A 54 10.15 14.42 -3.20
CA GLN A 54 10.95 13.48 -2.42
C GLN A 54 10.58 13.45 -0.92
N SER A 55 10.13 14.56 -0.35
CA SER A 55 9.65 14.60 1.03
C SER A 55 8.39 13.76 1.19
N LEU A 56 7.49 13.84 0.20
CA LEU A 56 6.27 13.03 0.17
C LEU A 56 6.58 11.54 0.05
N ILE A 57 7.46 11.13 -0.87
CA ILE A 57 7.86 9.72 -1.05
C ILE A 57 8.37 9.15 0.29
N ILE A 58 9.26 9.86 0.97
CA ILE A 58 9.81 9.42 2.26
C ILE A 58 8.70 9.27 3.32
N ARG A 59 7.74 10.19 3.37
CA ARG A 59 6.61 10.12 4.31
C ARG A 59 5.68 8.95 3.98
N VAL A 60 5.38 8.70 2.71
CA VAL A 60 4.57 7.55 2.25
C VAL A 60 5.26 6.25 2.64
N ALA A 61 6.56 6.11 2.37
CA ALA A 61 7.32 4.94 2.77
C ALA A 61 7.31 4.72 4.30
N LYS A 62 7.45 5.79 5.09
CA LYS A 62 7.33 5.72 6.56
C LYS A 62 5.93 5.28 7.01
N PHE A 63 4.88 5.78 6.37
CA PHE A 63 3.50 5.40 6.66
C PHE A 63 3.26 3.92 6.36
N VAL A 64 3.66 3.44 5.18
CA VAL A 64 3.57 2.02 4.79
C VAL A 64 4.34 1.14 5.78
N ASN A 65 5.58 1.52 6.11
CA ASN A 65 6.39 0.80 7.08
C ASN A 65 5.72 0.70 8.45
N LEU A 66 5.11 1.79 8.93
CA LEU A 66 4.35 1.81 10.18
C LEU A 66 3.16 0.84 10.11
N CYS A 67 2.36 0.92 9.04
CA CYS A 67 1.17 0.09 8.84
C CYS A 67 1.53 -1.39 8.83
N LEU A 68 2.56 -1.79 8.09
CA LEU A 68 2.95 -3.19 7.99
C LEU A 68 3.67 -3.70 9.24
N THR A 69 4.27 -2.82 10.04
CA THR A 69 4.90 -3.19 11.32
C THR A 69 3.88 -3.36 12.45
N LYS A 70 2.86 -2.50 12.50
CA LYS A 70 1.88 -2.46 13.60
C LYS A 70 0.56 -3.16 13.28
N GLY A 71 0.22 -3.25 12.00
CA GLY A 71 -0.99 -3.88 11.51
C GLY A 71 -0.93 -5.40 11.48
N GLY A 72 -2.13 -5.98 11.54
CA GLY A 72 -2.37 -7.39 11.26
C GLY A 72 -2.73 -7.64 9.80
N HIS A 73 -3.41 -8.76 9.55
CA HIS A 73 -3.76 -9.21 8.21
C HIS A 73 -4.64 -8.21 7.44
N ARG A 74 -5.59 -7.53 8.10
CA ARG A 74 -6.51 -6.62 7.40
C ARG A 74 -5.79 -5.36 6.95
N THR A 75 -4.89 -4.85 7.78
CA THR A 75 -4.03 -3.71 7.44
C THR A 75 -3.07 -4.05 6.30
N GLU A 76 -2.47 -5.25 6.35
CA GLU A 76 -1.58 -5.72 5.28
C GLU A 76 -2.34 -5.86 3.95
N ASP A 77 -3.54 -6.43 3.99
CA ASP A 77 -4.39 -6.63 2.83
C ASP A 77 -4.76 -5.29 2.15
N VAL A 78 -5.28 -4.32 2.91
CA VAL A 78 -5.66 -3.02 2.33
C VAL A 78 -4.47 -2.22 1.81
N ILE A 79 -3.31 -2.27 2.49
CA ILE A 79 -2.09 -1.61 1.99
C ILE A 79 -1.62 -2.26 0.69
N THR A 80 -1.69 -3.59 0.60
CA THR A 80 -1.30 -4.31 -0.60
C THR A 80 -2.23 -3.94 -1.77
N ILE A 81 -3.54 -4.01 -1.54
CA ILE A 81 -4.54 -3.77 -2.58
C ILE A 81 -4.54 -2.32 -3.06
N GLU A 82 -4.54 -1.35 -2.15
CA GLU A 82 -4.77 0.05 -2.52
C GLU A 82 -3.49 0.84 -2.78
N LEU A 83 -2.35 0.41 -2.23
CA LEU A 83 -1.08 1.13 -2.42
C LEU A 83 -0.05 0.35 -3.21
N PHE A 84 0.09 -0.97 -3.04
CA PHE A 84 1.15 -1.72 -3.74
C PHE A 84 0.72 -2.20 -5.12
N ASN A 85 -0.45 -2.83 -5.25
CA ASN A 85 -0.91 -3.37 -6.52
C ASN A 85 -0.95 -2.31 -7.63
N PRO A 86 -1.46 -1.08 -7.40
CA PRO A 86 -1.47 -0.05 -8.44
C PRO A 86 -0.07 0.40 -8.86
N LEU A 87 0.93 0.34 -7.96
CA LEU A 87 2.31 0.69 -8.30
C LEU A 87 2.95 -0.25 -9.33
N TYR A 88 2.41 -1.46 -9.53
CA TYR A 88 2.94 -2.39 -10.52
C TYR A 88 2.61 -1.96 -11.96
N ASP A 89 1.55 -1.16 -12.13
CA ASP A 89 1.17 -0.58 -13.42
C ASP A 89 1.91 0.75 -13.71
N GLU A 90 2.59 1.32 -12.71
CA GLU A 90 3.33 2.58 -12.86
C GLU A 90 4.70 2.40 -13.53
N PRO A 91 5.28 3.48 -14.11
CA PRO A 91 6.63 3.43 -14.63
C PRO A 91 7.62 2.91 -13.59
N ARG A 92 8.53 2.03 -14.01
CA ARG A 92 9.51 1.35 -13.14
C ARG A 92 10.26 2.27 -12.17
N GLN A 93 10.52 3.50 -12.60
CA GLN A 93 11.15 4.54 -11.78
C GLN A 93 10.44 4.76 -10.43
N VAL A 94 9.10 4.66 -10.41
CA VAL A 94 8.30 4.87 -9.20
C VAL A 94 8.65 3.83 -8.13
N LEU A 95 8.69 2.56 -8.54
CA LEU A 95 9.09 1.44 -7.68
C LEU A 95 10.54 1.56 -7.21
N ASP A 96 11.46 1.96 -8.10
CA ASP A 96 12.89 2.07 -7.79
C ASP A 96 13.19 3.20 -6.79
N GLU A 97 12.36 4.26 -6.76
CA GLU A 97 12.49 5.36 -5.80
C GLU A 97 11.86 5.03 -4.43
N ILE A 98 10.72 4.34 -4.37
CA ILE A 98 10.06 4.03 -3.08
C ILE A 98 10.64 2.79 -2.39
N SER A 99 10.99 1.74 -3.13
CA SER A 99 11.42 0.44 -2.58
C SER A 99 12.61 0.53 -1.61
N PRO A 100 13.66 1.33 -1.87
CA PRO A 100 14.79 1.49 -0.95
C PRO A 100 14.42 2.10 0.41
N LEU A 101 13.31 2.83 0.49
CA LEU A 101 12.82 3.50 1.70
C LEU A 101 11.92 2.59 2.55
N LEU A 102 11.47 1.48 1.99
CA LEU A 102 10.70 0.47 2.69
C LEU A 102 11.60 -0.37 3.60
N ASN A 103 11.05 -0.76 4.76
CA ASN A 103 11.68 -1.71 5.66
C ASN A 103 11.61 -3.13 5.06
N ASN A 104 12.34 -4.08 5.64
CA ASN A 104 12.43 -5.43 5.09
C ASN A 104 11.05 -6.09 4.88
N LYS A 105 10.12 -5.96 5.84
CA LYS A 105 8.79 -6.56 5.70
C LYS A 105 8.02 -5.96 4.53
N ALA A 106 7.96 -4.63 4.46
CA ALA A 106 7.24 -3.92 3.42
C ALA A 106 7.84 -4.17 2.04
N ARG A 107 9.17 -4.16 1.95
CA ARG A 107 9.89 -4.43 0.71
C ARG A 107 9.66 -5.85 0.20
N THR A 108 9.78 -6.87 1.06
CA THR A 108 9.53 -8.26 0.67
C THR A 108 8.09 -8.46 0.18
N LEU A 109 7.11 -7.79 0.80
CA LEU A 109 5.72 -7.86 0.36
C LEU A 109 5.52 -7.21 -1.02
N LEU A 110 6.12 -6.04 -1.25
CA LEU A 110 6.10 -5.35 -2.54
C LEU A 110 6.78 -6.19 -3.64
N GLU A 111 7.96 -6.73 -3.37
CA GLU A 111 8.73 -7.53 -4.33
C GLU A 111 7.97 -8.81 -4.72
N LYS A 112 7.44 -9.54 -3.73
CA LYS A 112 6.66 -10.74 -3.98
C LYS A 112 5.40 -10.44 -4.81
N GLY A 113 4.67 -9.38 -4.47
CA GLY A 113 3.48 -9.00 -5.21
C GLY A 113 3.79 -8.60 -6.66
N HIS A 114 4.91 -7.91 -6.89
CA HIS A 114 5.35 -7.55 -8.22
C HIS A 114 5.77 -8.77 -9.05
N GLU A 115 6.47 -9.75 -8.46
CA GLU A 115 6.81 -11.02 -9.11
C GLU A 115 5.56 -11.79 -9.55
N GLU A 116 4.56 -11.89 -8.67
CA GLU A 116 3.28 -12.53 -8.97
C GLU A 116 2.53 -11.80 -10.09
N TYR A 117 2.52 -10.46 -10.06
CA TYR A 117 1.93 -9.63 -11.11
C TYR A 117 2.58 -9.88 -12.49
N ILE A 118 3.92 -9.91 -12.55
CA ILE A 118 4.67 -10.20 -13.78
C ILE A 118 4.34 -11.61 -14.28
N ALA A 119 4.36 -12.62 -13.40
CA ALA A 119 4.06 -14.00 -13.76
C ALA A 119 2.66 -14.13 -14.38
N ASN A 120 1.65 -13.49 -13.77
CA ASN A 120 0.28 -13.50 -14.27
C ASN A 120 0.15 -12.75 -15.61
N SER A 121 0.85 -11.64 -15.78
CA SER A 121 0.86 -10.87 -17.03
C SER A 121 1.48 -11.66 -18.19
N LEU A 122 2.52 -12.45 -17.94
CA LEU A 122 3.15 -13.30 -18.96
C LEU A 122 2.25 -14.48 -19.37
N LEU A 123 1.54 -15.09 -18.41
CA LEU A 123 0.60 -16.18 -18.68
C LEU A 123 -0.59 -15.72 -19.53
N ASN A 124 -1.11 -14.52 -19.29
CA ASN A 124 -2.25 -13.97 -20.03
C ASN A 124 -1.89 -13.52 -21.46
N ASN A 125 -0.62 -13.17 -21.71
CA ASN A 125 -0.14 -12.75 -23.04
C ASN A 125 0.39 -13.92 -23.90
N GLY A 126 0.57 -15.12 -23.33
CA GLY A 126 1.03 -16.32 -24.04
C GLY A 126 -0.09 -17.22 -24.60
N GLY A 127 -1.36 -16.79 -24.52
CA GLY A 127 -2.55 -17.58 -24.89
C GLY A 127 -3.18 -17.21 -26.23
N SER A 128 -2.42 -16.66 -27.17
CA SER A 128 -2.91 -16.31 -28.52
C SER A 128 -1.91 -16.77 -29.57
N GLU A 129 -1.89 -18.08 -29.84
CA GLU A 129 -1.39 -18.66 -31.08
C GLU A 129 -2.47 -19.56 -31.69
#